data_AF-A0A0Q0KG30-F1
#
_entry.id   AF-A0A0Q0KG30-F1
#
_cell.length_a   1.000
_cell.length_b   1.000
_cell.length_c   1.000
_cell.angle_alpha   90.00
_cell.angle_beta   90.00
_cell.angle_gamma   90.00
#
_symmetry.space_group_name_H-M   'P 1'
#
loop_
_entity.id
_entity.type
_entity.pdbx_description
1 polymer ?
#
loop_
_entity_poly.entity_id
_entity_poly.type
_entity_poly.pdbx_seq_one_letter_code
_entity_poly.pdbx_strand_id
1 'polypeptide(L)'
;MENSLILVALSEGQISQAKAVNGQRKKITHALLCGSYGQMFGTEKQCSKYYNVWKDIFKDLFAESKTVQVCDVIHYESTFDLVNILISASDKKKQANNCIKPTKSQKPQPKEKKGFWARIFG
;
A
#
# COMPACT_ATOMS: atom_id res chain seq x y z
N MET A 1 9.87 5.79 10.93
CA MET A 1 8.97 4.79 11.51
C MET A 1 8.57 3.86 10.38
N GLU A 2 8.90 2.58 10.48
CA GLU A 2 8.55 1.62 9.43
C GLU A 2 7.07 1.26 9.56
N ASN A 3 6.35 1.34 8.44
CA ASN A 3 4.92 1.03 8.40
C ASN A 3 4.74 -0.45 8.08
N SER A 4 3.90 -1.14 8.85
CA SER A 4 3.51 -2.53 8.58
C SER A 4 2.05 -2.58 8.17
N LEU A 5 1.71 -3.50 7.25
CA LEU A 5 0.33 -3.86 6.95
C LEU A 5 -0.05 -5.07 7.82
N ILE A 6 -0.93 -4.88 8.78
CA ILE A 6 -1.27 -5.90 9.78
C ILE A 6 -2.76 -6.22 9.70
N LEU A 7 -3.08 -7.47 9.38
CA LEU A 7 -4.42 -8.02 9.59
C LEU A 7 -4.49 -8.62 10.99
N VAL A 8 -5.44 -8.19 11.82
CA VAL A 8 -5.56 -8.66 13.20
C VAL A 8 -6.99 -9.11 13.54
N ALA A 9 -7.10 -10.27 14.18
CA ALA A 9 -8.31 -10.68 14.88
C ALA A 9 -8.44 -9.91 16.20
N LEU A 10 -9.62 -9.35 16.46
CA LEU A 10 -9.84 -8.54 17.66
C LEU A 10 -10.36 -9.41 18.81
N SER A 11 -9.87 -9.14 20.02
CA SER A 11 -10.46 -9.70 21.24
C SER A 11 -11.84 -9.10 21.52
N GLU A 12 -12.63 -9.74 22.39
CA GLU A 12 -13.98 -9.26 22.73
C GLU A 12 -14.00 -7.82 23.27
N GLY A 13 -13.02 -7.47 24.12
CA GLY A 13 -12.87 -6.10 24.62
C GLY A 13 -12.58 -5.09 23.52
N GLN A 14 -11.70 -5.44 22.58
CA GLN A 14 -11.38 -4.62 21.42
C GLN A 14 -12.57 -4.49 20.46
N ILE A 15 -13.34 -5.55 20.26
CA ILE A 15 -14.58 -5.53 19.46
C ILE A 15 -15.59 -4.56 20.08
N SER A 16 -15.77 -4.61 21.40
CA SER A 16 -16.68 -3.71 22.11
C SER A 16 -16.29 -2.24 21.91
N GLN A 17 -15.00 -1.91 22.08
CA GLN A 17 -14.47 -0.56 21.88
C GLN A 17 -14.58 -0.12 20.41
N ALA A 18 -14.24 -0.99 19.46
CA ALA A 18 -14.38 -0.69 18.04
C ALA A 18 -15.84 -0.41 17.66
N LYS A 19 -16.80 -1.18 18.19
CA LYS A 19 -18.24 -0.96 17.94
C LYS A 19 -18.75 0.34 18.57
N ALA A 20 -18.26 0.68 19.76
CA ALA A 20 -18.62 1.93 20.42
C ALA A 20 -18.23 3.16 19.58
N VAL A 21 -17.07 3.13 18.93
CA VAL A 21 -16.57 4.25 18.12
C VAL A 21 -17.14 4.23 16.69
N ASN A 22 -17.13 3.07 16.02
CA ASN A 22 -17.48 2.99 14.59
C ASN A 22 -18.97 2.78 14.33
N GLY A 23 -19.75 2.46 15.35
CA GLY A 23 -21.18 2.20 15.28
C GLY A 23 -21.57 0.80 15.74
N GLN A 24 -22.46 0.74 16.73
CA GLN A 24 -22.84 -0.49 17.43
C GLN A 24 -23.46 -1.57 16.54
N ARG A 25 -24.12 -1.18 15.43
CA ARG A 25 -24.74 -2.11 14.48
C ARG A 25 -23.73 -2.77 13.54
N LYS A 26 -22.48 -2.29 13.46
CA LYS A 26 -21.47 -2.84 12.56
C LYS A 26 -20.98 -4.20 13.09
N LYS A 27 -20.85 -5.16 12.18
CA LYS A 27 -20.19 -6.44 12.47
C LYS A 27 -18.69 -6.23 12.39
N ILE A 28 -18.06 -6.06 13.55
CA ILE A 28 -16.61 -5.89 13.68
C ILE A 28 -16.05 -7.12 14.40
N THR A 29 -15.09 -7.78 13.77
CA THR A 29 -14.33 -8.90 14.35
C THR A 29 -12.83 -8.78 14.09
N HIS A 30 -12.43 -7.99 13.09
CA HIS A 30 -11.05 -7.80 12.68
C HIS A 30 -10.75 -6.32 12.46
N ALA A 31 -9.46 -6.01 12.49
CA ALA A 31 -8.93 -4.73 12.01
C ALA A 31 -7.83 -4.95 10.98
N LEU A 32 -7.68 -3.98 10.10
CA LEU A 32 -6.55 -3.86 9.18
C LEU A 32 -5.80 -2.58 9.55
N LEU A 33 -4.59 -2.72 10.07
CA LEU A 33 -3.72 -1.63 10.48
C LEU A 33 -2.73 -1.33 9.37
N CYS A 34 -2.63 -0.08 8.95
CA CYS A 34 -1.79 0.37 7.85
C CYS A 34 -0.67 1.30 8.35
N GLY A 35 -0.11 1.02 9.53
CA GLY A 35 0.90 1.85 10.17
C GLY A 35 0.41 3.29 10.37
N SER A 36 1.23 4.27 10.02
CA SER A 36 0.90 5.70 10.14
C SER A 36 -0.19 6.17 9.17
N TYR A 37 -0.59 5.36 8.18
CA TYR A 37 -1.61 5.75 7.20
C TYR A 37 -3.03 5.61 7.75
N GLY A 38 -3.20 4.88 8.85
CA GLY A 38 -4.48 4.67 9.50
C GLY A 38 -4.89 3.20 9.53
N GLN A 39 -6.18 2.97 9.65
CA GLN A 39 -6.74 1.66 9.97
C GLN A 39 -8.21 1.54 9.59
N MET A 40 -8.67 0.31 9.42
CA MET A 40 -10.09 0.03 9.21
C MET A 40 -10.57 -1.15 10.05
N PHE A 41 -11.81 -1.08 10.52
CA PHE A 41 -12.47 -2.12 11.30
C PHE A 41 -13.60 -2.76 10.50
N GLY A 42 -13.73 -4.09 10.56
CA GLY A 42 -14.74 -4.81 9.80
C GLY A 42 -14.84 -6.28 10.17
N THR A 43 -15.52 -7.04 9.32
CA THR A 43 -15.49 -8.51 9.42
C THR A 43 -14.18 -9.05 8.89
N GLU A 44 -13.83 -10.27 9.29
CA GLU A 44 -12.69 -11.01 8.73
C GLU A 44 -12.68 -10.97 7.20
N LYS A 45 -13.80 -11.32 6.57
CA LYS A 45 -13.93 -11.32 5.10
C LYS A 45 -13.62 -9.96 4.48
N GLN A 46 -14.07 -8.87 5.11
CA GLN A 46 -13.81 -7.52 4.61
C GLN A 46 -12.33 -7.15 4.76
N CYS A 47 -11.77 -7.32 5.95
CA CYS A 47 -10.37 -6.98 6.24
C CYS A 47 -9.40 -7.84 5.40
N SER A 48 -9.65 -9.15 5.30
CA SER A 48 -8.84 -10.07 4.49
C SER A 48 -8.89 -9.74 3.00
N LYS A 49 -10.04 -9.28 2.48
CA LYS A 49 -10.14 -8.83 1.08
C LYS A 49 -9.19 -7.65 0.82
N TYR A 50 -9.22 -6.63 1.67
CA TYR A 50 -8.36 -5.46 1.49
C TYR A 50 -6.89 -5.79 1.76
N TYR A 51 -6.58 -6.55 2.81
CA TYR A 51 -5.24 -7.01 3.11
C TYR A 51 -4.57 -7.69 1.91
N ASN A 52 -5.27 -8.66 1.29
CA ASN A 52 -4.74 -9.41 0.16
C ASN A 52 -4.48 -8.55 -1.07
N VAL A 53 -5.27 -7.50 -1.29
CA VAL A 53 -5.08 -6.58 -2.41
C VAL A 53 -3.98 -5.55 -2.10
N TRP A 54 -3.98 -5.00 -0.89
CA TRP A 54 -3.11 -3.89 -0.51
C TRP A 54 -1.68 -4.33 -0.26
N LYS A 55 -1.44 -5.55 0.22
CA LYS A 55 -0.08 -6.10 0.37
C LYS A 55 0.70 -6.09 -0.94
N ASP A 56 0.01 -6.26 -2.07
CA ASP A 56 0.63 -6.32 -3.40
C ASP A 56 0.66 -4.94 -4.06
N ILE A 57 -0.46 -4.20 -4.05
CA ILE A 57 -0.57 -2.87 -4.67
C ILE A 57 0.30 -1.83 -3.97
N PHE A 58 0.36 -1.88 -2.64
CA PHE A 58 1.08 -0.93 -1.80
C PHE A 58 2.31 -1.56 -1.16
N LYS A 59 2.88 -2.63 -1.75
CA LYS A 59 4.05 -3.34 -1.22
C LYS A 59 5.20 -2.40 -0.87
N ASP A 60 5.39 -1.34 -1.64
CA ASP A 60 6.49 -0.40 -1.43
C ASP A 60 6.21 0.55 -0.26
N LEU A 61 4.97 0.67 0.23
CA LEU A 61 4.63 1.49 1.40
C LEU A 61 4.92 0.80 2.73
N PHE A 62 4.88 -0.53 2.74
CA PHE A 62 4.99 -1.32 3.95
C PHE A 62 6.31 -2.06 4.00
N ALA A 63 7.01 -2.01 5.13
CA ALA A 63 8.22 -2.80 5.35
C ALA A 63 7.90 -4.30 5.43
N GLU A 64 6.75 -4.64 5.99
CA GLU A 64 6.25 -6.00 6.13
C GLU A 64 4.73 -6.06 6.02
N SER A 65 4.21 -7.24 5.70
CA SER A 65 2.78 -7.57 5.76
C SER A 65 2.61 -8.85 6.58
N LYS A 66 1.76 -8.83 7.61
CA LYS A 66 1.55 -9.98 8.49
C LYS A 66 0.12 -10.09 8.99
N THR A 67 -0.26 -11.31 9.35
CA THR A 67 -1.53 -11.62 10.01
C THR A 67 -1.23 -12.06 11.44
N VAL A 68 -1.94 -11.50 12.41
CA VAL A 68 -1.74 -11.80 13.84
C VAL A 68 -3.09 -12.05 14.53
N GLN A 69 -3.08 -12.85 15.60
CA GLN A 69 -4.28 -13.12 16.38
C GLN A 69 -4.53 -12.10 17.50
N VAL A 70 -3.48 -11.42 17.96
CA VAL A 70 -3.55 -10.42 19.02
C VAL A 70 -2.56 -9.31 18.70
N CYS A 71 -2.99 -8.05 18.82
CA CYS A 71 -2.16 -6.87 18.69
C CYS A 71 -2.76 -5.75 19.54
N ASP A 72 -1.91 -4.88 20.06
CA ASP A 72 -2.35 -3.67 20.75
C ASP A 72 -2.90 -2.67 19.73
N VAL A 73 -4.23 -2.48 19.78
CA VAL A 73 -4.93 -1.48 18.99
C VAL A 73 -5.05 -0.23 19.84
N ILE A 74 -4.30 0.81 19.47
CA ILE A 74 -4.20 2.06 20.24
C ILE A 74 -5.43 2.96 19.97
N HIS A 75 -5.87 3.02 18.72
CA HIS A 75 -7.01 3.83 18.30
C HIS A 75 -8.10 2.92 17.75
N TYR A 76 -9.37 3.22 18.03
CA TYR A 76 -10.49 2.41 17.58
C TYR A 76 -11.31 3.05 16.47
N GLU A 77 -10.98 4.27 16.05
CA GLU A 77 -11.66 4.93 14.95
C GLU A 77 -11.15 4.41 13.60
N SER A 78 -12.07 4.06 12.68
CA SER A 78 -11.69 3.77 11.30
C SER A 78 -11.30 5.06 10.59
N THR A 79 -10.18 5.03 9.90
CA THR A 79 -9.72 6.17 9.11
C THR A 79 -10.64 6.38 7.90
N PHE A 80 -11.27 7.55 7.84
CA PHE A 80 -12.02 7.96 6.67
C PHE A 80 -11.09 8.09 5.45
N ASP A 81 -11.55 7.58 4.31
CA ASP A 81 -10.83 7.66 3.03
C ASP A 81 -9.42 7.03 3.00
N LEU A 82 -9.22 5.97 3.79
CA LEU A 82 -7.94 5.25 3.90
C LEU A 82 -7.35 4.83 2.54
N VAL A 83 -8.19 4.43 1.58
CA VAL A 83 -7.72 4.02 0.24
C VAL A 83 -7.04 5.18 -0.49
N ASN A 84 -7.65 6.36 -0.53
CA ASN A 84 -7.06 7.51 -1.21
C ASN A 84 -5.79 8.01 -0.51
N ILE A 85 -5.72 7.87 0.82
CA ILE A 85 -4.49 8.12 1.59
C ILE A 85 -3.36 7.19 1.12
N LEU A 86 -3.64 5.88 0.99
CA LEU A 86 -2.65 4.90 0.52
C LEU A 86 -2.25 5.13 -0.93
N ILE A 87 -3.19 5.45 -1.82
CA ILE A 87 -2.90 5.81 -3.22
C ILE A 87 -1.95 7.01 -3.27
N SER A 88 -2.31 8.09 -2.57
CA SER A 88 -1.51 9.32 -2.54
C SER A 88 -0.10 9.07 -1.99
N ALA A 89 0.03 8.26 -0.94
CA ALA A 89 1.33 7.90 -0.38
C ALA A 89 2.17 7.07 -1.36
N SER A 90 1.55 6.10 -2.04
CA SER A 90 2.20 5.24 -3.03
C SER A 90 2.73 6.06 -4.20
N ASP A 91 1.92 6.97 -4.73
CA ASP A 91 2.30 7.83 -5.85
C ASP A 91 3.44 8.78 -5.47
N LYS A 92 3.41 9.38 -4.27
CA LYS A 92 4.51 10.20 -3.75
C LYS A 92 5.81 9.40 -3.64
N LYS A 93 5.75 8.16 -3.13
CA LYS A 93 6.93 7.30 -3.00
C LYS A 93 7.51 6.91 -4.37
N LYS A 94 6.65 6.60 -5.35
CA LYS A 94 7.07 6.34 -6.74
C LYS A 94 7.74 7.57 -7.37
N GLN A 95 7.20 8.76 -7.15
CA GLN A 95 7.80 10.01 -7.65
C GLN A 95 9.18 10.27 -7.03
N ALA A 96 9.33 10.10 -5.71
CA ALA A 96 10.62 10.23 -5.03
C ALA A 96 11.66 9.25 -5.58
N ASN A 97 11.28 7.98 -5.78
CA ASN A 97 12.16 6.96 -6.35
C ASN A 97 12.56 7.27 -7.80
N ASN A 98 11.66 7.86 -8.59
CA ASN A 98 11.95 8.28 -9.95
C ASN A 98 12.81 9.55 -10.02
N CYS A 99 12.69 10.46 -9.05
CA CYS A 99 13.49 11.68 -8.95
C CYS A 99 14.94 11.39 -8.51
N ILE A 100 15.16 10.32 -7.75
CA ILE A 100 16.48 9.90 -7.28
C ILE A 100 17.23 9.03 -8.32
N LYS A 101 16.57 8.52 -9.38
CA LYS A 101 17.28 7.82 -10.47
C LYS A 101 18.23 8.81 -11.14
N PRO A 102 19.56 8.62 -11.06
CA PRO A 102 20.47 9.48 -11.78
C PRO A 102 20.30 9.22 -13.27
N THR A 103 20.17 10.30 -14.02
CA THR A 103 20.46 10.37 -15.45
C THR A 103 21.85 9.80 -15.70
N LYS A 104 21.93 8.49 -15.97
CA LYS A 104 23.07 7.88 -16.66
C LYS A 104 22.53 7.04 -17.80
N SER A 105 22.30 7.71 -18.92
CA SER A 105 22.62 7.17 -20.23
C SER A 105 22.89 8.38 -21.12
N GLN A 106 24.18 8.54 -21.42
CA GLN A 106 24.73 9.51 -22.35
C GLN A 106 23.92 9.49 -23.65
N LYS A 107 23.65 10.67 -24.21
CA LYS A 107 23.32 10.82 -25.64
C LYS A 107 24.29 9.95 -26.45
N PRO A 108 23.83 8.99 -27.27
CA PRO A 108 24.65 8.54 -28.38
C PRO A 108 24.84 9.76 -29.29
N GLN A 109 26.08 10.15 -29.52
CA GLN A 109 26.38 11.08 -30.60
C GLN A 109 25.84 10.49 -31.92
N PRO A 110 25.29 11.32 -32.83
CA PRO A 110 24.87 10.84 -34.12
C PRO A 110 26.10 10.39 -34.92
N LYS A 111 26.37 9.07 -34.95
CA LYS A 111 27.29 8.51 -35.93
C LYS A 111 26.58 8.49 -37.27
N GLU A 112 27.25 9.09 -38.25
CA GLU A 112 26.84 9.20 -39.64
C GLU A 112 26.33 7.87 -40.20
N LYS A 113 25.15 7.93 -40.83
CA LYS A 113 24.54 6.80 -41.53
C LYS A 113 25.38 6.48 -42.78
N LYS A 114 26.10 5.37 -42.77
CA LYS A 114 26.60 4.75 -44.01
C LYS A 114 25.78 3.50 -44.34
N GLY A 115 24.94 3.66 -45.37
CA GLY A 115 24.69 2.67 -46.41
C GLY A 115 23.99 1.37 -46.03
N PHE A 116 22.66 1.37 -45.96
CA PHE A 116 21.84 0.14 -46.09
C PHE A 116 21.11 0.04 -47.45
N TRP A 117 21.33 1.01 -48.35
CA TRP A 117 20.75 1.01 -49.71
C TRP A 117 21.79 0.88 -50.84
N ALA A 118 23.08 0.80 -50.52
CA ALA A 118 24.16 0.65 -51.52
C ALA A 118 24.29 -0.79 -52.10
N ARG A 119 23.32 -1.68 -51.86
CA ARG A 119 23.32 -3.07 -52.36
C ARG A 119 22.05 -3.49 -53.10
N ILE A 120 21.12 -2.56 -53.39
CA ILE A 120 19.84 -2.89 -54.05
C ILE A 120 19.63 -2.17 -55.40
N PHE A 121 20.54 -1.28 -55.81
CA PHE A 121 20.58 -0.76 -57.19
C PHE A 121 22.02 -0.81 -57.72
N GLY A 122 22.53 -2.02 -57.88
CA GLY A 122 23.61 -2.32 -58.82
C GLY A 122 23.05 -2.45 -60.23
#